data_AF-A0AAT9HSC1-F1
#
_entry.id   AF-A0AAT9HSC1-F1
#
_cell.length_a   1.000
_cell.length_b   1.000
_cell.length_c   1.000
_cell.angle_alpha   90.00
_cell.angle_beta   90.00
_cell.angle_gamma   90.00
#
_symmetry.space_group_name_H-M   'P 1'
#
loop_
_entity.id
_entity.type
_entity.pdbx_description
1 polymer ?
#
loop_
_entity_poly.entity_id
_entity_poly.type
_entity_poly.pdbx_seq_one_letter_code
_entity_poly.pdbx_strand_id
1 'polypeptide(L)'
;MLESGRTISDSGLAAFSVAGQDGWTLTDWFENVYLSQAGPEKYDALAAHEIKWTDPTVVEALTTLGKLFKDKQLVAGGQKQALNTDFPGSVEKVFGPKAEAAMVYEGDFVAGVAKDQFGRNIGTDANFFPFPPVGEGKAPVVSGGDAAVVLKDGKNSDAGMALVEYLASPEAAAVWAEAGGFLSPNKKLDLASYGDDVTRATAKSLIEAGDSVRFDMSDQAPAAFGGTKGTGEWKILQDFLRDPADPAKTAAELEKAAAKAYGN
;
A
#
# COMPACT_ATOMS: atom_id res chain seq x y z
N MET A 1 6.62 13.41 -7.48
CA MET A 1 6.56 13.21 -6.00
C MET A 1 7.57 14.06 -5.26
N LEU A 2 8.88 13.80 -5.39
CA LEU A 2 9.92 14.45 -4.57
C LEU A 2 10.00 15.97 -4.78
N GLU A 3 9.78 16.45 -6.00
CA GLU A 3 9.76 17.90 -6.29
C GLU A 3 8.61 18.60 -5.56
N SER A 4 7.37 18.15 -5.74
CA SER A 4 6.20 18.66 -5.02
C SER A 4 6.36 18.53 -3.51
N GLY A 5 6.92 17.41 -3.04
CA GLY A 5 7.24 17.19 -1.64
C GLY A 5 8.23 18.23 -1.11
N ARG A 6 9.26 18.58 -1.89
CA ARG A 6 10.21 19.65 -1.52
C ARG A 6 9.55 21.01 -1.43
N THR A 7 8.71 21.36 -2.40
CA THR A 7 7.95 22.62 -2.34
C THR A 7 7.10 22.72 -1.07
N ILE A 8 6.49 21.60 -0.64
CA ILE A 8 5.75 21.54 0.61
C ILE A 8 6.69 21.66 1.81
N SER A 9 7.79 20.91 1.85
CA SER A 9 8.75 20.97 2.96
C SER A 9 9.40 22.33 3.13
N ASP A 10 9.61 23.06 2.03
CA ASP A 10 10.12 24.44 2.04
C ASP A 10 9.14 25.43 2.71
N SER A 11 7.85 25.09 2.79
CA SER A 11 6.84 25.85 3.54
C SER A 11 6.82 25.54 5.05
N GLY A 12 7.63 24.58 5.51
CA GLY A 12 7.80 24.23 6.93
C GLY A 12 6.94 23.07 7.42
N LEU A 13 6.22 22.38 6.54
CA LEU A 13 5.44 21.17 6.84
C LEU A 13 6.08 19.97 6.13
N ALA A 14 6.24 18.82 6.78
CA ALA A 14 6.78 17.65 6.10
C ALA A 14 5.88 17.22 4.94
N ALA A 15 6.47 16.66 3.88
CA ALA A 15 5.70 16.22 2.72
C ALA A 15 4.86 14.97 3.03
N PHE A 16 5.48 13.96 3.66
CA PHE A 16 4.93 12.63 3.83
C PHE A 16 4.92 12.21 5.30
N SER A 17 3.81 11.59 5.69
CA SER A 17 3.75 10.71 6.84
C SER A 17 4.01 9.28 6.38
N VAL A 18 4.83 8.52 7.12
CA VAL A 18 5.19 7.12 6.80
C VAL A 18 4.92 6.24 8.03
N ALA A 19 4.13 5.19 7.85
CA ALA A 19 3.67 4.26 8.89
C ALA A 19 4.66 3.11 9.17
N GLY A 20 5.95 3.42 9.35
CA GLY A 20 7.01 2.40 9.41
C GLY A 20 6.97 1.45 10.61
N GLN A 21 6.13 1.68 11.62
CA GLN A 21 5.91 0.71 12.70
C GLN A 21 5.23 -0.57 12.16
N ASP A 22 4.31 -0.40 11.22
CA ASP A 22 3.58 -1.49 10.58
C ASP A 22 4.31 -1.86 9.30
N GLY A 23 5.01 -3.00 9.33
CA GLY A 23 5.96 -3.39 8.29
C GLY A 23 5.37 -3.59 6.90
N TRP A 24 4.07 -3.92 6.81
CA TRP A 24 3.35 -4.05 5.55
C TRP A 24 3.31 -2.72 4.78
N THR A 25 3.09 -1.59 5.45
CA THR A 25 3.09 -0.28 4.74
C THR A 25 4.38 0.01 3.98
N LEU A 26 5.51 -0.58 4.41
CA LEU A 26 6.80 -0.45 3.74
C LEU A 26 6.93 -1.35 2.51
N THR A 27 6.26 -2.51 2.48
CA THR A 27 6.14 -3.34 1.27
C THR A 27 5.38 -2.56 0.22
N ASP A 28 4.26 -1.93 0.57
CA ASP A 28 3.41 -1.16 -0.35
C ASP A 28 4.18 0.00 -1.01
N TRP A 29 5.04 0.68 -0.24
CA TRP A 29 5.99 1.68 -0.77
C TRP A 29 6.98 1.07 -1.78
N PHE A 30 7.60 -0.06 -1.44
CA PHE A 30 8.55 -0.74 -2.32
C PHE A 30 7.86 -1.20 -3.60
N GLU A 31 6.69 -1.81 -3.48
CA GLU A 31 5.91 -2.39 -4.58
C GLU A 31 5.47 -1.35 -5.60
N ASN A 32 5.00 -0.18 -5.15
CA ASN A 32 4.63 0.89 -6.08
C ASN A 32 5.86 1.43 -6.82
N VAL A 33 6.98 1.62 -6.12
CA VAL A 33 8.24 2.02 -6.76
C VAL A 33 8.71 0.96 -7.75
N TYR A 34 8.67 -0.32 -7.38
CA TYR A 34 9.11 -1.43 -8.20
C TYR A 34 8.22 -1.64 -9.43
N LEU A 35 6.90 -1.67 -9.26
CA LEU A 35 5.94 -1.78 -10.36
C LEU A 35 6.11 -0.62 -11.36
N SER A 36 6.31 0.60 -10.85
CA SER A 36 6.52 1.77 -11.71
C SER A 36 7.79 1.66 -12.54
N GLN A 37 8.92 1.27 -11.93
CA GLN A 37 10.23 1.23 -12.59
C GLN A 37 10.49 -0.04 -13.42
N ALA A 38 10.13 -1.20 -12.88
CA ALA A 38 10.45 -2.51 -13.45
C ALA A 38 9.32 -3.07 -14.34
N GLY A 39 8.10 -2.56 -14.16
CA GLY A 39 6.94 -2.96 -14.93
C GLY A 39 6.27 -4.24 -14.43
N PRO A 40 5.07 -4.54 -14.98
CA PRO A 40 4.21 -5.63 -14.53
C PRO A 40 4.87 -7.02 -14.61
N GLU A 41 5.60 -7.31 -15.68
CA GLU A 41 6.17 -8.64 -15.89
C GLU A 41 7.28 -8.97 -14.86
N LYS A 42 8.11 -7.98 -14.51
CA LYS A 42 9.14 -8.16 -13.48
C LYS A 42 8.54 -8.19 -12.08
N TYR A 43 7.48 -7.42 -11.84
CA TYR A 43 6.72 -7.47 -10.60
C TYR A 43 6.19 -8.90 -10.36
N ASP A 44 5.54 -9.49 -11.36
CA ASP A 44 4.99 -10.86 -11.28
C ASP A 44 6.11 -11.89 -11.06
N ALA A 45 7.21 -11.78 -11.81
CA ALA A 45 8.35 -12.69 -11.67
C ALA A 45 9.02 -12.59 -10.29
N LEU A 46 9.08 -11.39 -9.69
CA LEU A 46 9.63 -11.22 -8.34
C LEU A 46 8.69 -11.79 -7.29
N ALA A 47 7.39 -11.53 -7.40
CA ALA A 47 6.36 -12.07 -6.50
C ALA A 47 6.36 -13.61 -6.49
N ALA A 48 6.58 -14.23 -7.65
CA ALA A 48 6.69 -15.68 -7.79
C ALA A 48 8.07 -16.25 -7.41
N HIS A 49 9.03 -15.40 -7.02
CA HIS A 49 10.45 -15.76 -6.80
C HIS A 49 11.12 -16.44 -8.01
N GLU A 50 10.67 -16.11 -9.23
CA GLU A 50 11.29 -16.53 -10.50
C GLU A 50 12.53 -15.70 -10.83
N ILE A 51 12.57 -14.46 -10.34
CA ILE A 51 13.78 -13.64 -10.25
C ILE A 51 14.16 -13.42 -8.79
N LYS A 52 15.45 -13.21 -8.56
CA LYS A 52 15.99 -12.99 -7.22
C LYS A 52 15.75 -11.57 -6.76
N TRP A 53 15.62 -11.38 -5.45
CA TRP A 53 15.62 -10.05 -4.84
C TRP A 53 16.95 -9.31 -5.00
N THR A 54 18.02 -10.00 -5.37
CA THR A 54 19.30 -9.38 -5.79
C THR A 54 19.32 -8.91 -7.24
N ASP A 55 18.23 -9.05 -8.00
CA ASP A 55 18.15 -8.52 -9.37
C ASP A 55 18.46 -7.01 -9.38
N PRO A 56 19.21 -6.49 -10.37
CA PRO A 56 19.55 -5.06 -10.42
C PRO A 56 18.34 -4.13 -10.34
N THR A 57 17.17 -4.55 -10.83
CA THR A 57 15.94 -3.72 -10.75
C THR A 57 15.43 -3.56 -9.33
N VAL A 58 15.62 -4.55 -8.45
CA VAL A 58 15.23 -4.45 -7.04
C VAL A 58 16.17 -3.48 -6.31
N VAL A 59 17.47 -3.56 -6.60
CA VAL A 59 18.47 -2.63 -6.05
C VAL A 59 18.18 -1.20 -6.50
N GLU A 60 17.74 -1.00 -7.75
CA GLU A 60 17.33 0.31 -8.26
C GLU A 60 16.09 0.85 -7.53
N ALA A 61 15.06 0.02 -7.32
CA ALA A 61 13.86 0.41 -6.58
C ALA A 61 14.17 0.78 -5.13
N LEU A 62 14.96 -0.05 -4.43
CA LEU A 62 15.44 0.25 -3.08
C LEU A 62 16.28 1.54 -3.07
N THR A 63 17.16 1.75 -4.05
CA THR A 63 17.94 2.98 -4.17
C THR A 63 17.03 4.21 -4.31
N THR A 64 15.95 4.08 -5.07
CA THR A 64 14.98 5.16 -5.26
C THR A 64 14.18 5.44 -4.00
N LEU A 65 13.66 4.40 -3.35
CA LEU A 65 12.92 4.51 -2.08
C LEU A 65 13.82 5.09 -0.96
N GLY A 66 15.07 4.66 -0.92
CA GLY A 66 16.08 5.14 0.03
C GLY A 66 16.36 6.65 -0.08
N LYS A 67 16.17 7.26 -1.27
CA LYS A 67 16.25 8.72 -1.42
C LYS A 67 15.14 9.45 -0.68
N LEU A 68 13.93 8.89 -0.67
CA LEU A 68 12.78 9.44 0.07
C LEU A 68 13.00 9.24 1.58
N PHE A 69 13.30 8.01 2.01
CA PHE A 69 13.42 7.67 3.43
C PHE A 69 14.53 8.44 4.16
N LYS A 70 15.67 8.72 3.51
CA LYS A 70 16.76 9.47 4.15
C LYS A 70 16.52 10.98 4.20
N ASP A 71 15.54 11.50 3.47
CA ASP A 71 15.27 12.93 3.43
C ASP A 71 14.42 13.35 4.65
N LYS A 72 15.11 13.96 5.63
CA LYS A 72 14.52 14.38 6.90
C LYS A 72 13.51 15.52 6.77
N GLN A 73 13.49 16.23 5.63
CA GLN A 73 12.52 17.28 5.38
C GLN A 73 11.24 16.73 4.74
N LEU A 74 11.36 15.64 3.98
CA LEU A 74 10.22 15.01 3.34
C LEU A 74 9.41 14.15 4.30
N VAL A 75 10.04 13.44 5.24
CA VAL A 75 9.33 12.53 6.17
C VAL A 75 9.11 13.22 7.53
N ALA A 76 7.86 13.24 8.01
CA ALA A 76 7.51 13.82 9.31
C ALA A 76 8.35 13.20 10.45
N GLY A 77 9.15 14.06 11.11
CA GLY A 77 10.14 13.69 12.15
C GLY A 77 11.21 12.68 11.72
N GLY A 78 11.38 12.48 10.42
CA GLY A 78 12.35 11.57 9.83
C GLY A 78 12.12 10.10 10.16
N GLN A 79 13.11 9.30 9.79
CA GLN A 79 13.08 7.83 9.87
C GLN A 79 12.75 7.30 11.27
N LYS A 80 13.27 7.94 12.32
CA LYS A 80 13.01 7.51 13.70
C LYS A 80 11.52 7.67 14.07
N GLN A 81 10.89 8.77 13.70
CA GLN A 81 9.46 8.95 13.99
C GLN A 81 8.61 8.03 13.12
N ALA A 82 8.95 7.90 11.83
CA ALA A 82 8.28 6.96 10.93
C ALA A 82 8.26 5.52 11.47
N LEU A 83 9.39 5.03 11.98
CA LEU A 83 9.49 3.68 12.60
C LEU A 83 8.66 3.50 13.89
N ASN A 84 8.19 4.59 14.51
CA ASN A 84 7.34 4.57 15.70
C ASN A 84 5.93 5.09 15.41
N THR A 85 5.55 5.20 14.14
CA THR A 85 4.23 5.63 13.70
C THR A 85 3.54 4.43 13.07
N ASP A 86 2.41 4.01 13.64
CA ASP A 86 1.53 3.00 13.06
C ASP A 86 0.68 3.59 11.93
N PHE A 87 -0.08 2.74 11.23
CA PHE A 87 -0.90 3.19 10.11
C PHE A 87 -1.91 4.28 10.51
N PRO A 88 -2.78 4.11 11.53
CA PRO A 88 -3.71 5.17 11.94
C PRO A 88 -3.00 6.46 12.38
N GLY A 89 -1.89 6.35 13.12
CA GLY A 89 -1.08 7.50 13.51
C GLY A 89 -0.46 8.21 12.32
N SER A 90 -0.15 7.51 11.23
CA SER A 90 0.33 8.16 10.01
C SER A 90 -0.75 9.00 9.33
N VAL A 91 -2.01 8.54 9.37
CA VAL A 91 -3.19 9.28 8.88
C VAL A 91 -3.47 10.48 9.79
N GLU A 92 -3.34 10.31 11.12
CA GLU A 92 -3.46 11.41 12.08
C GLU A 92 -2.48 12.54 11.79
N LYS A 93 -1.24 12.23 11.38
CA LYS A 93 -0.26 13.26 11.05
C LYS A 93 -0.65 14.15 9.88
N VAL A 94 -1.61 13.74 9.06
CA VAL A 94 -2.13 14.54 7.94
C VAL A 94 -3.49 15.14 8.29
N PHE A 95 -4.39 14.31 8.83
CA PHE A 95 -5.80 14.65 9.01
C PHE A 95 -6.19 14.91 10.47
N GLY A 96 -5.28 14.76 11.42
CA GLY A 96 -5.53 15.06 12.84
C GLY A 96 -5.72 16.55 13.11
N PRO A 97 -5.97 16.94 14.37
CA PRO A 97 -6.19 18.33 14.75
C PRO A 97 -5.01 19.27 14.43
N LYS A 98 -3.80 18.71 14.40
CA LYS A 98 -2.57 19.42 14.03
C LYS A 98 -1.80 18.59 13.00
N ALA A 99 -1.80 19.07 11.75
CA ALA A 99 -1.02 18.44 10.69
C ALA A 99 0.48 18.54 10.98
N GLU A 100 1.17 17.40 10.88
CA GLU A 100 2.63 17.24 10.90
C GLU A 100 3.17 16.91 9.50
N ALA A 101 2.33 16.44 8.60
CA ALA A 101 2.63 16.16 7.19
C ALA A 101 1.49 16.64 6.27
N ALA A 102 1.80 16.88 5.00
CA ALA A 102 0.80 17.25 4.00
C ALA A 102 0.10 16.04 3.34
N MET A 103 0.80 14.91 3.22
CA MET A 103 0.33 13.73 2.50
C MET A 103 0.64 12.46 3.30
N VAL A 104 -0.22 11.46 3.16
CA VAL A 104 0.01 10.08 3.57
C VAL A 104 -0.26 9.22 2.34
N TYR A 105 0.63 8.27 2.08
CA TYR A 105 0.43 7.27 1.05
C TYR A 105 0.00 6.00 1.75
N GLU A 106 -1.16 5.49 1.38
CA GLU A 106 -1.59 4.11 1.60
C GLU A 106 -2.83 3.82 0.74
N GLY A 107 -3.38 2.61 0.83
CA GLY A 107 -4.65 2.20 0.21
C GLY A 107 -5.86 3.11 0.49
N ASP A 108 -6.95 2.86 -0.23
CA ASP A 108 -8.15 3.70 -0.24
C ASP A 108 -8.87 3.77 1.13
N PHE A 109 -8.61 2.79 2.00
CA PHE A 109 -9.05 2.78 3.39
C PHE A 109 -8.51 3.95 4.24
N VAL A 110 -7.49 4.69 3.78
CA VAL A 110 -7.11 5.99 4.38
C VAL A 110 -8.28 6.95 4.46
N ALA A 111 -9.14 7.00 3.43
CA ALA A 111 -10.32 7.86 3.43
C ALA A 111 -11.29 7.46 4.56
N GLY A 112 -11.45 6.15 4.81
CA GLY A 112 -12.22 5.64 5.94
C GLY A 112 -11.66 6.11 7.28
N VAL A 113 -10.35 5.97 7.50
CA VAL A 113 -9.69 6.44 8.74
C VAL A 113 -9.82 7.97 8.91
N ALA A 114 -9.59 8.74 7.85
CA ALA A 114 -9.72 10.20 7.86
C ALA A 114 -11.13 10.66 8.27
N LYS A 115 -12.16 10.01 7.73
CA LYS A 115 -13.57 10.27 8.04
C LYS A 115 -13.93 9.81 9.46
N ASP A 116 -13.71 8.54 9.76
CA ASP A 116 -14.30 7.89 10.94
C ASP A 116 -13.54 8.24 12.24
N GLN A 117 -12.22 8.45 12.17
CA GLN A 117 -11.41 8.76 13.35
C GLN A 117 -11.14 10.26 13.52
N PHE A 118 -11.07 11.02 12.42
CA PHE A 118 -10.70 12.44 12.46
C PHE A 118 -11.79 13.39 11.95
N GLY A 119 -12.97 12.87 11.59
CA GLY A 119 -14.13 13.67 11.22
C GLY A 119 -13.94 14.49 9.93
N ARG A 120 -13.08 14.03 9.01
CA ARG A 120 -12.82 14.72 7.75
C ARG A 120 -13.88 14.42 6.70
N ASN A 121 -14.30 15.46 5.99
CA ASN A 121 -15.18 15.32 4.85
C ASN A 121 -14.36 14.95 3.61
N ILE A 122 -14.58 13.76 3.09
CA ILE A 122 -13.91 13.30 1.86
C ILE A 122 -14.41 14.13 0.66
N GLY A 123 -13.47 14.63 -0.15
CA GLY A 123 -13.71 15.52 -1.27
C GLY A 123 -13.53 17.02 -0.96
N THR A 124 -13.60 17.43 0.32
CA THR A 124 -13.32 18.83 0.71
C THR A 124 -12.11 18.95 1.62
N ASP A 125 -12.00 18.09 2.64
CA ASP A 125 -10.91 18.09 3.62
C ASP A 125 -9.81 17.08 3.25
N ALA A 126 -10.18 16.03 2.51
CA ALA A 126 -9.28 14.98 2.03
C ALA A 126 -9.54 14.69 0.55
N ASN A 127 -8.46 14.50 -0.20
CA ASN A 127 -8.50 14.10 -1.60
C ASN A 127 -7.33 13.14 -1.87
N PHE A 128 -7.29 12.55 -3.05
CA PHE A 128 -6.23 11.63 -3.47
C PHE A 128 -5.64 12.05 -4.82
N PHE A 129 -4.49 11.49 -5.13
CA PHE A 129 -3.92 11.46 -6.46
C PHE A 129 -3.24 10.10 -6.66
N PRO A 130 -3.18 9.57 -7.90
CA PRO A 130 -2.50 8.31 -8.17
C PRO A 130 -1.04 8.36 -7.73
N PHE A 131 -0.48 7.21 -7.34
CA PHE A 131 0.96 7.12 -7.12
C PHE A 131 1.69 7.56 -8.41
N PRO A 132 2.60 8.53 -8.33
CA PRO A 132 3.21 9.12 -9.52
C PRO A 132 4.18 8.14 -10.19
N PRO A 133 4.39 8.27 -11.50
CA PRO A 133 5.43 7.51 -12.19
C PRO A 133 6.81 7.80 -11.59
N VAL A 134 7.65 6.77 -11.54
CA VAL A 134 9.02 6.82 -11.05
C VAL A 134 9.99 6.72 -12.23
N GLY A 135 10.80 7.76 -12.43
CA GLY A 135 11.71 7.82 -13.58
C GLY A 135 10.93 7.87 -14.90
N GLU A 136 11.29 7.00 -15.84
CA GLU A 136 10.58 6.81 -17.13
C GLU A 136 9.43 5.80 -17.04
N GLY A 137 9.13 5.33 -15.83
CA GLY A 137 8.07 4.38 -15.53
C GLY A 137 6.65 4.93 -15.72
N LYS A 138 5.67 4.07 -15.48
CA LYS A 138 4.23 4.43 -15.49
C LYS A 138 3.71 4.60 -14.07
N ALA A 139 2.61 5.32 -13.90
CA ALA A 139 1.90 5.36 -12.62
C ALA A 139 1.45 3.93 -12.24
N PRO A 140 1.92 3.38 -11.11
CA PRO A 140 1.54 2.05 -10.67
C PRO A 140 0.13 2.07 -10.08
N VAL A 141 -0.57 0.94 -10.17
CA VAL A 141 -1.79 0.67 -9.40
C VAL A 141 -1.62 -0.71 -8.77
N VAL A 142 -1.45 -0.72 -7.46
CA VAL A 142 -1.39 -1.93 -6.64
C VAL A 142 -2.68 -2.04 -5.84
N SER A 143 -3.23 -3.26 -5.73
CA SER A 143 -4.45 -3.54 -4.96
C SER A 143 -4.20 -4.66 -3.96
N GLY A 144 -4.61 -4.46 -2.70
CA GLY A 144 -4.86 -5.55 -1.76
C GLY A 144 -6.32 -6.02 -1.82
N GLY A 145 -6.68 -7.01 -1.00
CA GLY A 145 -8.08 -7.41 -0.91
C GLY A 145 -8.39 -8.39 0.22
N ASP A 146 -9.60 -8.28 0.74
CA ASP A 146 -10.14 -9.19 1.74
C ASP A 146 -10.89 -10.36 1.09
N ALA A 147 -10.80 -11.54 1.71
CA ALA A 147 -11.53 -12.73 1.29
C ALA A 147 -12.38 -13.29 2.42
N ALA A 148 -13.66 -13.53 2.12
CA ALA A 148 -14.53 -14.35 2.97
C ALA A 148 -14.41 -15.81 2.56
N VAL A 149 -14.11 -16.70 3.51
CA VAL A 149 -13.94 -18.14 3.26
C VAL A 149 -14.87 -18.98 4.12
N VAL A 150 -15.39 -20.08 3.55
CA VAL A 150 -16.15 -21.10 4.27
C VAL A 150 -15.23 -22.28 4.57
N LEU A 151 -15.01 -22.55 5.86
CA LEU A 151 -14.15 -23.65 6.28
C LEU A 151 -14.84 -24.99 6.04
N LYS A 152 -14.11 -25.95 5.42
CA LYS A 152 -14.62 -27.29 5.11
C LYS A 152 -15.12 -28.06 6.33
N ASP A 153 -14.42 -27.91 7.45
CA ASP A 153 -14.77 -28.57 8.73
C ASP A 153 -15.82 -27.79 9.54
N GLY A 154 -16.41 -26.76 8.94
CA GLY A 154 -17.45 -25.94 9.56
C GLY A 154 -18.73 -26.74 9.81
N LYS A 155 -19.33 -26.58 10.99
CA LYS A 155 -20.54 -27.31 11.40
C LYS A 155 -21.80 -26.92 10.62
N ASN A 156 -21.77 -25.82 9.87
CA ASN A 156 -22.91 -25.29 9.12
C ASN A 156 -22.44 -24.62 7.81
N SER A 157 -21.82 -25.43 6.95
CA SER A 157 -21.28 -24.97 5.66
C SER A 157 -22.34 -24.36 4.75
N ASP A 158 -23.58 -24.88 4.77
CA ASP A 158 -24.65 -24.40 3.89
C ASP A 158 -25.04 -22.95 4.20
N ALA A 159 -25.20 -22.62 5.50
CA ALA A 159 -25.45 -21.24 5.91
C ALA A 159 -24.24 -20.33 5.64
N GLY A 160 -23.02 -20.84 5.82
CA GLY A 160 -21.79 -20.12 5.47
C GLY A 160 -21.71 -19.79 3.98
N MET A 161 -22.05 -20.75 3.12
CA MET A 161 -22.08 -20.57 1.67
C MET A 161 -23.16 -19.57 1.26
N ALA A 162 -24.36 -19.64 1.86
CA ALA A 162 -25.42 -18.66 1.60
C ALA A 162 -24.98 -17.22 1.97
N LEU A 163 -24.23 -17.05 3.07
CA LEU A 163 -23.68 -15.74 3.44
C LEU A 163 -22.64 -15.25 2.43
N VAL A 164 -21.69 -16.11 2.01
CA VAL A 164 -20.67 -15.72 1.03
C VAL A 164 -21.29 -15.40 -0.34
N GLU A 165 -22.33 -16.14 -0.75
CA GLU A 165 -23.08 -15.84 -1.97
C GLU A 165 -23.76 -14.46 -1.89
N TYR A 166 -24.37 -14.13 -0.74
CA TYR A 166 -24.90 -12.79 -0.52
C TYR A 166 -23.79 -11.72 -0.55
N LEU A 167 -22.66 -11.93 0.11
CA LEU A 167 -21.54 -10.97 0.10
C LEU A 167 -20.97 -10.72 -1.31
N ALA A 168 -21.07 -11.71 -2.21
CA ALA A 168 -20.67 -11.58 -3.61
C ALA A 168 -21.73 -10.90 -4.50
N SER A 169 -22.92 -10.59 -3.97
CA SER A 169 -24.01 -9.96 -4.73
C SER A 169 -23.78 -8.46 -4.96
N PRO A 170 -24.34 -7.87 -6.03
CA PRO A 170 -24.29 -6.42 -6.23
C PRO A 170 -25.04 -5.66 -5.13
N GLU A 171 -26.06 -6.26 -4.52
CA GLU A 171 -26.82 -5.67 -3.40
C GLU A 171 -25.92 -5.48 -2.18
N ALA A 172 -25.17 -6.51 -1.79
CA ALA A 172 -24.20 -6.38 -0.71
C ALA A 172 -23.09 -5.38 -1.07
N ALA A 173 -22.57 -5.44 -2.30
CA ALA A 173 -21.57 -4.49 -2.78
C ALA A 173 -22.03 -3.03 -2.71
N ALA A 174 -23.31 -2.75 -2.99
CA ALA A 174 -23.88 -1.41 -2.93
C ALA A 174 -23.98 -0.87 -1.50
N VAL A 175 -24.44 -1.69 -0.54
CA VAL A 175 -24.48 -1.33 0.89
C VAL A 175 -23.09 -0.92 1.38
N TRP A 176 -22.11 -1.71 0.97
CA TRP A 176 -20.71 -1.53 1.29
C TRP A 176 -20.13 -0.26 0.62
N ALA A 177 -20.35 -0.05 -0.68
CA ALA A 177 -19.91 1.14 -1.41
C ALA A 177 -20.49 2.45 -0.82
N GLU A 178 -21.73 2.41 -0.33
CA GLU A 178 -22.37 3.56 0.33
C GLU A 178 -21.71 3.90 1.67
N ALA A 179 -21.30 2.89 2.44
CA ALA A 179 -20.57 3.10 3.70
C ALA A 179 -19.20 3.75 3.48
N GLY A 180 -18.52 3.36 2.40
CA GLY A 180 -17.19 3.84 2.01
C GLY A 180 -16.03 3.14 2.72
N GLY A 181 -14.80 3.51 2.37
CA GLY A 181 -13.56 3.00 2.97
C GLY A 181 -12.94 1.77 2.31
N PHE A 182 -13.50 1.28 1.20
CA PHE A 182 -12.92 0.23 0.36
C PHE A 182 -13.55 0.26 -1.05
N LEU A 183 -12.89 -0.39 -2.02
CA LEU A 183 -13.42 -0.63 -3.35
C LEU A 183 -14.10 -1.99 -3.47
N SER A 184 -15.14 -2.09 -4.31
CA SER A 184 -15.82 -3.36 -4.54
C SER A 184 -15.19 -4.09 -5.72
N PRO A 185 -14.90 -5.41 -5.60
CA PRO A 185 -14.51 -6.22 -6.75
C PRO A 185 -15.70 -6.60 -7.65
N ASN A 186 -16.93 -6.22 -7.27
CA ASN A 186 -18.14 -6.60 -8.00
C ASN A 186 -18.30 -5.78 -9.29
N LYS A 187 -18.05 -6.40 -10.44
CA LYS A 187 -18.16 -5.77 -11.78
C LYS A 187 -19.57 -5.30 -12.16
N LYS A 188 -20.60 -5.68 -11.41
CA LYS A 188 -22.00 -5.26 -11.62
C LYS A 188 -22.41 -4.08 -10.75
N LEU A 189 -21.55 -3.63 -9.84
CA LEU A 189 -21.80 -2.44 -9.02
C LEU A 189 -21.83 -1.19 -9.92
N ASP A 190 -22.86 -0.35 -9.75
CA ASP A 190 -22.86 0.99 -10.33
C ASP A 190 -21.91 1.88 -9.53
N LEU A 191 -20.97 2.56 -10.20
CA LEU A 191 -20.07 3.49 -9.54
C LEU A 191 -20.82 4.65 -8.86
N ALA A 192 -22.06 4.95 -9.28
CA ALA A 192 -22.90 5.93 -8.59
C ALA A 192 -23.26 5.52 -7.15
N SER A 193 -23.09 4.26 -6.76
CA SER A 193 -23.35 3.77 -5.40
C SER A 193 -22.33 4.24 -4.36
N TYR A 194 -21.13 4.66 -4.76
CA TYR A 194 -20.16 5.23 -3.83
C TYR A 194 -20.65 6.57 -3.29
N GLY A 195 -20.43 6.84 -2.00
CA GLY A 195 -20.95 8.04 -1.32
C GLY A 195 -20.33 9.37 -1.78
N ASP A 196 -19.11 9.35 -2.32
CA ASP A 196 -18.36 10.55 -2.67
C ASP A 196 -17.55 10.41 -3.98
N ASP A 197 -17.15 11.54 -4.55
CA ASP A 197 -16.42 11.58 -5.83
C ASP A 197 -14.99 11.07 -5.74
N VAL A 198 -14.37 11.11 -4.55
CA VAL A 198 -13.00 10.64 -4.34
C VAL A 198 -12.97 9.12 -4.46
N THR A 199 -13.80 8.41 -3.69
CA THR A 199 -13.89 6.95 -3.79
C THR A 199 -14.35 6.49 -5.18
N ARG A 200 -15.29 7.22 -5.81
CA ARG A 200 -15.65 6.96 -7.22
C ARG A 200 -14.46 7.07 -8.17
N ALA A 201 -13.64 8.09 -8.00
CA ALA A 201 -12.46 8.29 -8.84
C ALA A 201 -11.38 7.24 -8.57
N THR A 202 -11.18 6.80 -7.32
CA THR A 202 -10.29 5.69 -6.99
C THR A 202 -10.76 4.39 -7.66
N ALA A 203 -12.06 4.07 -7.59
CA ALA A 203 -12.66 2.93 -8.28
C ALA A 203 -12.45 2.98 -9.80
N LYS A 204 -12.60 4.16 -10.41
CA LYS A 204 -12.31 4.36 -11.84
C LYS A 204 -10.84 4.13 -12.17
N SER A 205 -9.91 4.64 -11.35
CA SER A 205 -8.48 4.44 -11.60
C SER A 205 -8.08 2.96 -11.58
N LEU A 206 -8.72 2.14 -10.73
CA LEU A 206 -8.51 0.70 -10.70
C LEU A 206 -8.96 0.04 -12.02
N ILE A 207 -10.12 0.43 -12.54
CA ILE A 207 -10.66 -0.08 -13.82
C ILE A 207 -9.78 0.39 -15.00
N GLU A 208 -9.39 1.66 -15.00
CA GLU A 208 -8.57 2.28 -16.05
C GLU A 208 -7.15 1.70 -16.12
N ALA A 209 -6.61 1.22 -15.01
CA ALA A 209 -5.32 0.52 -14.98
C ALA A 209 -5.31 -0.74 -15.85
N GLY A 210 -6.47 -1.36 -16.08
CA GLY A 210 -6.62 -2.56 -16.90
C GLY A 210 -5.66 -3.66 -16.45
N ASP A 211 -4.96 -4.27 -17.41
CA ASP A 211 -4.01 -5.35 -17.13
C ASP A 211 -2.70 -4.88 -16.46
N SER A 212 -2.55 -3.59 -16.17
CA SER A 212 -1.37 -3.04 -15.46
C SER A 212 -1.53 -3.09 -13.94
N VAL A 213 -2.76 -3.29 -13.42
CA VAL A 213 -2.97 -3.45 -11.98
C VAL A 213 -2.23 -4.69 -11.47
N ARG A 214 -1.66 -4.62 -10.26
CA ARG A 214 -1.08 -5.78 -9.59
C ARG A 214 -1.66 -5.99 -8.21
N PHE A 215 -1.81 -7.26 -7.83
CA PHE A 215 -2.13 -7.59 -6.45
C PHE A 215 -0.87 -7.37 -5.60
N ASP A 216 -1.05 -7.02 -4.33
CA ASP A 216 0.04 -6.82 -3.37
C ASP A 216 1.05 -7.99 -3.41
N MET A 217 2.34 -7.68 -3.51
CA MET A 217 3.41 -8.67 -3.68
C MET A 217 3.66 -9.42 -2.37
N SER A 218 3.66 -8.70 -1.26
CA SER A 218 3.91 -9.28 0.06
C SER A 218 2.80 -10.27 0.45
N ASP A 219 1.54 -9.98 0.09
CA ASP A 219 0.38 -10.85 0.29
C ASP A 219 0.42 -12.12 -0.58
N GLN A 220 1.07 -12.06 -1.74
CA GLN A 220 1.27 -13.23 -2.61
C GLN A 220 2.40 -14.14 -2.14
N ALA A 221 3.31 -13.62 -1.31
CA ALA A 221 4.44 -14.39 -0.83
C ALA A 221 4.07 -15.34 0.34
N PRO A 222 4.88 -16.38 0.60
CA PRO A 222 4.73 -17.17 1.82
C PRO A 222 4.76 -16.26 3.05
N ALA A 223 3.83 -16.47 3.99
CA ALA A 223 3.68 -15.63 5.18
C ALA A 223 4.98 -15.46 5.99
N ALA A 224 5.87 -16.46 5.97
CA ALA A 224 7.18 -16.41 6.63
C ALA A 224 8.14 -15.36 6.02
N PHE A 225 7.88 -14.90 4.80
CA PHE A 225 8.57 -13.81 4.14
C PHE A 225 7.72 -12.53 4.11
N GLY A 226 6.54 -12.56 3.49
CA GLY A 226 5.78 -11.35 3.16
C GLY A 226 4.72 -10.92 4.17
N GLY A 227 4.40 -11.73 5.20
CA GLY A 227 3.18 -11.50 6.01
C GLY A 227 3.32 -11.61 7.53
N THR A 228 4.55 -11.62 8.07
CA THR A 228 4.79 -11.88 9.50
C THR A 228 5.54 -10.75 10.20
N LYS A 229 4.88 -10.14 11.19
CA LYS A 229 5.44 -9.06 12.03
C LYS A 229 6.80 -9.42 12.62
N GLY A 230 7.78 -8.54 12.42
CA GLY A 230 9.11 -8.65 13.02
C GLY A 230 10.03 -9.66 12.33
N THR A 231 9.61 -10.25 11.21
CA THR A 231 10.41 -11.18 10.41
C THR A 231 10.29 -10.85 8.92
N GLY A 232 11.05 -11.57 8.09
CA GLY A 232 10.93 -11.51 6.64
C GLY A 232 11.08 -10.10 6.07
N GLU A 233 10.37 -9.87 4.98
CA GLU A 233 10.35 -8.63 4.21
C GLU A 233 10.04 -7.41 5.08
N TRP A 234 8.96 -7.49 5.88
CA TRP A 234 8.53 -6.41 6.78
C TRP A 234 9.65 -5.91 7.68
N LYS A 235 10.35 -6.84 8.35
CA LYS A 235 11.45 -6.48 9.25
C LYS A 235 12.66 -5.92 8.50
N ILE A 236 12.96 -6.47 7.33
CA ILE A 236 14.09 -6.03 6.52
C ILE A 236 13.83 -4.62 5.98
N LEU A 237 12.61 -4.31 5.52
CA LEU A 237 12.24 -2.97 5.09
C LEU A 237 12.17 -1.96 6.24
N GLN A 238 11.82 -2.39 7.46
CA GLN A 238 11.98 -1.55 8.66
C GLN A 238 13.44 -1.23 8.96
N ASP A 239 14.35 -2.19 8.79
CA ASP A 239 15.79 -1.95 8.94
C ASP A 239 16.31 -1.02 7.83
N PHE A 240 15.80 -1.16 6.61
CA PHE A 240 16.10 -0.27 5.49
C PHE A 240 15.57 1.17 5.72
N LEU A 241 14.34 1.32 6.24
CA LEU A 241 13.82 2.63 6.64
C LEU A 241 14.70 3.25 7.73
N ARG A 242 15.24 2.44 8.65
CA ARG A 242 16.18 2.93 9.68
C ARG A 242 17.49 3.42 9.06
N ASP A 243 18.03 2.68 8.10
CA ASP A 243 19.29 3.00 7.43
C ASP A 243 19.28 2.55 5.95
N PRO A 244 18.96 3.46 5.00
CA PRO A 244 18.85 3.13 3.59
C PRO A 244 20.19 3.28 2.84
N ALA A 245 21.32 3.29 3.54
CA ALA A 245 22.63 3.56 2.95
C ALA A 245 23.11 2.47 1.97
N ASP A 246 22.65 1.23 2.12
CA ASP A 246 23.11 0.08 1.31
C ASP A 246 21.93 -0.73 0.73
N PRO A 247 21.34 -0.27 -0.38
CA PRO A 247 20.26 -0.99 -1.08
C PRO A 247 20.65 -2.41 -1.53
N ALA A 248 21.92 -2.64 -1.90
CA ALA A 248 22.38 -3.95 -2.35
C ALA A 248 22.44 -4.95 -1.20
N LYS A 249 22.85 -4.51 -0.01
CA LYS A 249 22.79 -5.33 1.20
C LYS A 249 21.34 -5.67 1.56
N THR A 250 20.44 -4.68 1.52
CA THR A 250 19.00 -4.93 1.78
C THR A 250 18.42 -5.94 0.79
N ALA A 251 18.71 -5.80 -0.50
CA ALA A 251 18.33 -6.78 -1.53
C ALA A 251 18.86 -8.20 -1.24
N ALA A 252 20.10 -8.32 -0.75
CA ALA A 252 20.66 -9.62 -0.36
C ALA A 252 20.00 -10.21 0.89
N GLU A 253 19.60 -9.38 1.86
CA GLU A 253 18.85 -9.82 3.04
C GLU A 253 17.44 -10.29 2.67
N LEU A 254 16.77 -9.56 1.76
CA LEU A 254 15.48 -9.95 1.18
C LEU A 254 15.60 -11.29 0.46
N GLU A 255 16.59 -11.46 -0.42
CA GLU A 255 16.79 -12.72 -1.15
C GLU A 255 17.02 -13.90 -0.20
N LYS A 256 17.84 -13.70 0.84
CA LYS A 256 18.09 -14.75 1.84
C LYS A 256 16.80 -15.17 2.56
N ALA A 257 15.93 -14.21 2.88
CA ALA A 257 14.66 -14.50 3.54
C ALA A 257 13.65 -15.14 2.57
N ALA A 258 13.57 -14.65 1.34
CA ALA A 258 12.72 -15.19 0.28
C ALA A 258 13.10 -16.64 -0.06
N ALA A 259 14.36 -16.90 -0.42
CA ALA A 259 14.87 -18.24 -0.72
C ALA A 259 14.53 -19.26 0.38
N LYS A 260 14.71 -18.87 1.64
CA LYS A 260 14.33 -19.71 2.79
C LYS A 260 12.83 -20.00 2.86
N ALA A 261 11.99 -19.01 2.58
CA ALA A 261 10.54 -19.12 2.70
C ALA A 261 9.90 -19.87 1.52
N TYR A 262 10.42 -19.68 0.30
CA TYR A 262 9.98 -20.37 -0.91
C TYR A 262 10.56 -21.77 -1.05
N GLY A 263 11.68 -22.06 -0.36
CA GLY A 263 12.32 -23.38 -0.36
C GLY A 263 13.26 -23.63 -1.56
N ASN A 264 13.78 -22.56 -2.16
CA ASN A 264 14.65 -22.56 -3.34
C ASN A 264 16.08 -22.10 -3.02
#